data_AF-A0A496AFG9-F1
#
_entry.id   AF-A0A496AFG9-F1
#
_cell.length_a   1.000
_cell.length_b   1.000
_cell.length_c   1.000
_cell.angle_alpha   90.00
_cell.angle_beta   90.00
_cell.angle_gamma   90.00
#
_symmetry.space_group_name_H-M   'P 1'
#
loop_
_entity.id
_entity.type
_entity.pdbx_description
1 polymer ?
#
loop_
_entity_poly.entity_id
_entity_poly.type
_entity_poly.pdbx_seq_one_letter_code
_entity_poly.pdbx_strand_id
1 'polypeptide(L)'
;MRYFAYGSNLNKKHMKWRCKDAKDLGVYTLEGYQLTFRYYADIIPVEGKSVIGGLWEITTEDEEKLDRYEGYPDLYKKEYQDDIMFYRMRDGTRELEFPAHGYLEGMLVGMEHFELSPIETLNQNLGNPPIQNRSVRKDQVEVSIQLIAESLGLEL
;
A
#
# COMPACT_ATOMS: atom_id res chain seq x y z
N MET A 1 1.32 1.66 19.40
CA MET A 1 0.04 1.72 18.65
C MET A 1 0.09 0.73 17.50
N ARG A 2 -1.05 0.36 16.91
CA ARG A 2 -1.08 -0.51 15.72
C ARG A 2 -1.22 0.30 14.45
N TYR A 3 -0.40 -0.01 13.45
CA TYR A 3 -0.35 0.67 12.17
C TYR A 3 -0.48 -0.35 11.03
N PHE A 4 -1.43 -0.12 10.13
CA PHE A 4 -1.64 -0.93 8.95
C PHE A 4 -0.98 -0.28 7.71
N ALA A 5 -0.14 -1.07 7.03
CA ALA A 5 0.56 -0.68 5.82
C ALA A 5 0.06 -1.51 4.62
N TYR A 6 -0.25 -0.82 3.52
CA TYR A 6 -0.69 -1.44 2.25
C TYR A 6 0.19 -1.01 1.05
N GLY A 7 1.22 -0.21 1.30
CA GLY A 7 2.10 0.40 0.30
C GLY A 7 3.58 0.14 0.58
N SER A 8 4.43 1.15 0.36
CA SER A 8 5.90 1.02 0.51
C SER A 8 6.37 0.57 1.91
N ASN A 9 5.58 0.82 2.96
CA ASN A 9 5.85 0.39 4.33
C ASN A 9 5.60 -1.12 4.57
N LEU A 10 5.17 -1.89 3.55
CA LEU A 10 5.25 -3.36 3.58
C LEU A 10 6.71 -3.85 3.55
N ASN A 11 7.61 -3.06 2.96
CA ASN A 11 9.00 -3.46 2.85
C ASN A 11 9.71 -3.35 4.21
N LYS A 12 10.01 -4.50 4.83
CA LYS A 12 10.62 -4.57 6.17
C LYS A 12 11.99 -3.88 6.25
N LYS A 13 12.77 -3.84 5.17
CA LYS A 13 14.07 -3.13 5.13
C LYS A 13 13.84 -1.61 5.19
N HIS A 14 12.87 -1.12 4.43
CA HIS A 14 12.43 0.28 4.43
C HIS A 14 11.82 0.69 5.77
N MET A 15 10.99 -0.17 6.35
CA MET A 15 10.40 0.05 7.67
C MET A 15 11.46 0.08 8.76
N LYS A 16 12.43 -0.83 8.78
CA LYS A 16 13.51 -0.81 9.78
C LYS A 16 14.36 0.47 9.74
N TRP A 17 14.54 1.06 8.56
CA TRP A 17 15.26 2.33 8.42
C TRP A 17 14.44 3.52 8.92
N ARG A 18 13.13 3.58 8.62
CA ARG A 18 12.24 4.65 9.08
C ARG A 18 11.89 4.50 10.56
N CYS A 19 11.44 3.32 10.93
CA CYS A 19 10.85 2.97 12.22
C CYS A 19 11.65 1.84 12.87
N LYS A 20 12.71 2.22 13.61
CA LYS A 20 13.69 1.27 14.15
C LYS A 20 13.11 0.33 15.22
N ASP A 21 12.07 0.79 15.92
CA ASP A 21 11.46 0.08 17.05
C ASP A 21 10.14 -0.62 16.64
N ALA A 22 9.77 -0.54 15.35
CA ALA A 22 8.58 -1.17 14.82
C ALA A 22 8.68 -2.70 14.87
N LYS A 23 7.60 -3.36 15.30
CA LYS A 23 7.49 -4.83 15.29
C LYS A 23 6.45 -5.27 14.29
N ASP A 24 6.83 -6.26 13.50
CA ASP A 24 5.93 -6.96 12.60
C ASP A 24 4.94 -7.81 13.42
N LEU A 25 3.64 -7.60 13.19
CA LEU A 25 2.53 -8.34 13.80
C LEU A 25 1.84 -9.31 12.82
N GLY A 26 2.33 -9.42 11.59
CA GLY A 26 1.80 -10.28 10.53
C GLY A 26 0.84 -9.57 9.57
N VAL A 27 0.04 -10.36 8.87
CA VAL A 27 -0.91 -9.89 7.86
C VAL A 27 -2.19 -9.38 8.54
N TYR A 28 -2.79 -8.34 7.97
CA TYR A 28 -4.11 -7.82 8.34
C TYR A 28 -4.92 -7.47 7.09
N THR A 29 -6.25 -7.54 7.22
CA THR A 29 -7.20 -7.17 6.17
C THR A 29 -8.03 -5.98 6.65
N LEU A 30 -7.92 -4.86 5.93
CA LEU A 30 -8.71 -3.65 6.18
C LEU A 30 -9.99 -3.70 5.35
N GLU A 31 -11.15 -3.66 6.00
CA GLU A 31 -12.46 -3.79 5.37
C GLU A 31 -13.05 -2.43 4.94
N GLY A 32 -13.81 -2.41 3.84
CA GLY A 32 -14.49 -1.22 3.31
C GLY A 32 -13.61 -0.31 2.43
N TYR A 33 -12.45 -0.81 1.99
CA TYR A 33 -11.49 -0.04 1.19
C TYR A 33 -11.01 -0.83 -0.04
N GLN A 34 -10.51 -0.10 -1.04
CA GLN A 34 -9.85 -0.64 -2.22
C GLN A 34 -8.57 0.14 -2.51
N LEU A 35 -7.50 -0.57 -2.88
CA LEU A 35 -6.23 0.03 -3.29
C LEU A 35 -6.38 0.75 -4.63
N THR A 36 -5.69 1.88 -4.76
CA THR A 36 -5.52 2.64 -5.99
C THR A 36 -4.12 3.27 -6.03
N PHE A 37 -3.81 3.94 -7.13
CA PHE A 37 -2.55 4.66 -7.27
C PHE A 37 -2.78 6.11 -7.69
N ARG A 38 -2.16 7.01 -6.92
CA ARG A 38 -2.05 8.44 -7.19
C ARG A 38 -0.57 8.82 -7.21
N TYR A 39 0.18 8.19 -8.11
CA TYR A 39 1.66 8.09 -8.15
C TYR A 39 2.28 7.28 -6.99
N TYR A 40 1.68 7.32 -5.79
CA TYR A 40 1.95 6.40 -4.69
C TYR A 40 0.70 5.56 -4.37
N ALA A 41 0.87 4.53 -3.54
CA ALA A 41 -0.23 3.69 -3.08
C ALA A 41 -1.21 4.50 -2.23
N ASP A 42 -2.49 4.37 -2.51
CA ASP A 42 -3.56 4.99 -1.73
C ASP A 42 -4.75 4.04 -1.64
N ILE A 43 -5.67 4.29 -0.71
CA ILE A 43 -6.91 3.54 -0.59
C ILE A 43 -8.12 4.46 -0.67
N ILE A 44 -9.18 3.98 -1.30
CA ILE A 44 -10.47 4.67 -1.39
C ILE A 44 -11.56 3.84 -0.73
N PRO A 45 -12.57 4.45 -0.07
CA PRO A 45 -13.68 3.73 0.52
C PRO A 45 -14.50 3.06 -0.57
N VAL A 46 -14.67 1.76 -0.49
CA VAL A 46 -15.50 0.97 -1.39
C VAL A 46 -16.17 -0.13 -0.56
N GLU A 47 -17.49 -0.04 -0.43
CA GLU A 47 -18.29 -1.00 0.33
C GLU A 47 -18.12 -2.43 -0.22
N GLY A 48 -17.97 -3.41 0.67
CA GLY A 48 -17.76 -4.81 0.31
C GLY A 48 -16.41 -5.14 -0.34
N LYS A 49 -15.43 -4.22 -0.29
CA LYS A 49 -14.04 -4.46 -0.66
C LYS A 49 -13.14 -4.47 0.56
N SER A 50 -11.94 -5.03 0.40
CA SER A 50 -10.92 -5.03 1.43
C SER A 50 -9.53 -4.88 0.85
N VAL A 51 -8.58 -4.49 1.71
CA VAL A 51 -7.17 -4.39 1.38
C VAL A 51 -6.36 -5.24 2.34
N ILE A 52 -5.63 -6.22 1.82
CA ILE A 52 -4.68 -7.06 2.53
C ILE A 52 -3.33 -6.33 2.60
N GLY A 53 -2.71 -6.32 3.76
CA GLY A 53 -1.41 -5.69 3.99
C GLY A 53 -0.74 -6.16 5.27
N GLY A 54 0.25 -5.40 5.72
CA GLY A 54 1.07 -5.71 6.89
C GLY A 54 0.65 -4.89 8.10
N LEU A 55 0.61 -5.54 9.26
CA LEU A 55 0.31 -4.92 10.54
C LEU A 55 1.60 -4.74 11.35
N TRP A 56 1.76 -3.53 11.89
CA TRP A 56 2.92 -3.14 12.67
C TRP A 56 2.49 -2.69 14.07
N GLU A 57 3.26 -3.04 15.09
CA GLU A 57 3.31 -2.28 16.34
C GLU A 57 4.36 -1.19 16.18
N ILE A 58 3.98 0.08 16.38
CA ILE A 58 4.90 1.22 16.31
C ILE A 58 4.88 2.04 17.61
N THR A 59 6.00 2.69 17.90
CA THR A 59 6.13 3.68 18.98
C THR A 59 5.60 5.05 18.54
N THR A 60 5.47 5.99 19.48
CA THR A 60 5.14 7.39 19.16
C THR A 60 6.22 8.02 18.29
N GLU A 61 7.49 7.71 18.55
CA GLU A 61 8.64 8.23 17.81
C GLU A 61 8.71 7.67 16.38
N ASP A 62 8.23 6.44 16.17
CA ASP A 62 8.08 5.87 14.84
C ASP A 62 6.92 6.53 14.09
N GLU A 63 5.80 6.79 14.75
CA GLU A 63 4.67 7.53 14.17
C GLU A 63 5.09 8.93 13.69
N GLU A 64 5.86 9.69 14.47
CA GLU A 64 6.35 11.01 14.07
C GLU A 64 7.25 10.96 12.81
N LYS A 65 7.98 9.87 12.61
CA LYS A 65 8.80 9.67 11.41
C LYS A 65 7.94 9.30 10.22
N LEU A 66 6.92 8.46 10.43
CA LEU A 66 5.92 8.15 9.41
C LEU A 66 5.16 9.40 9.00
N ASP A 67 4.76 10.27 9.93
CA ASP A 67 4.07 11.53 9.61
C ASP A 67 4.87 12.39 8.63
N ARG A 68 6.18 12.54 8.88
CA ARG A 68 7.06 13.27 7.96
C ARG A 68 7.19 12.57 6.61
N TYR A 69 7.28 11.24 6.60
CA TYR A 69 7.43 10.45 5.38
C TYR A 69 6.17 10.46 4.51
N GLU A 70 5.00 10.37 5.12
CA GLU A 70 3.68 10.37 4.48
C GLU A 70 3.20 11.79 4.14
N GLY A 71 3.98 12.83 4.48
CA GLY A 71 3.59 14.22 4.28
C GLY A 71 2.32 14.61 5.05
N TYR A 72 2.12 14.02 6.23
CA TYR A 72 1.02 14.37 7.12
C TYR A 72 1.22 15.79 7.70
N PRO A 73 0.15 16.63 7.79
CA PRO A 73 -1.24 16.30 7.48
C PRO A 73 -1.69 16.67 6.06
N ASP A 74 -0.80 17.09 5.16
CA ASP A 74 -1.16 17.72 3.89
C ASP A 74 -1.42 16.72 2.76
N LEU A 75 -0.53 15.74 2.58
CA LEU A 75 -0.63 14.74 1.52
C LEU A 75 -1.52 13.56 1.95
N TYR A 76 -1.18 12.93 3.07
CA TYR A 76 -1.98 11.89 3.72
C TYR A 76 -2.61 12.38 5.03
N LYS A 77 -3.77 11.84 5.34
CA LYS A 77 -4.45 11.91 6.64
C LYS A 77 -4.37 10.56 7.35
N LYS A 78 -4.48 10.59 8.68
CA LYS A 78 -4.66 9.38 9.50
C LYS A 78 -6.13 9.04 9.60
N GLU A 79 -6.46 7.78 9.42
CA GLU A 79 -7.76 7.18 9.69
C GLU A 79 -7.56 5.95 10.60
N TYR A 80 -8.66 5.50 11.22
CA TYR A 80 -8.64 4.41 12.19
C TYR A 80 -9.84 3.47 11.96
N GLN A 81 -9.59 2.17 12.00
CA GLN A 81 -10.62 1.11 12.05
C GLN A 81 -10.21 0.13 13.15
N ASP A 82 -11.10 -0.14 14.11
CA ASP A 82 -10.85 -1.08 15.22
C ASP A 82 -9.51 -0.83 15.96
N ASP A 83 -9.24 0.43 16.32
CA ASP A 83 -8.00 0.90 16.96
C ASP A 83 -6.70 0.69 16.13
N ILE A 84 -6.83 0.37 14.84
CA ILE A 84 -5.71 0.25 13.90
C ILE A 84 -5.65 1.51 13.04
N MET A 85 -4.52 2.20 13.12
CA MET A 85 -4.24 3.41 12.37
C MET A 85 -3.76 3.08 10.95
N PHE A 86 -4.17 3.87 9.96
CA PHE A 86 -3.62 3.81 8.61
C PHE A 86 -3.61 5.21 7.97
N TYR A 87 -2.71 5.41 7.02
CA TYR A 87 -2.68 6.63 6.22
C TYR A 87 -3.57 6.47 4.99
N ARG A 88 -4.27 7.53 4.61
CA ARG A 88 -5.01 7.63 3.34
C ARG A 88 -4.77 9.01 2.75
N MET A 89 -4.49 9.12 1.44
CA MET A 89 -4.26 10.42 0.81
C MET A 89 -5.51 11.30 0.94
N ARG A 90 -5.32 12.59 1.20
CA ARG A 90 -6.43 13.55 1.15
C ARG A 90 -7.01 13.64 -0.25
N ASP A 91 -8.31 13.85 -0.33
CA ASP A 91 -8.99 13.98 -1.63
C ASP A 91 -8.48 15.24 -2.37
N GLY A 92 -8.22 15.12 -3.66
CA GLY A 92 -7.76 16.24 -4.51
C GLY A 92 -6.29 16.63 -4.38
N THR A 93 -5.47 15.94 -3.58
CA THR A 93 -4.02 16.24 -3.50
C THR A 93 -3.23 15.75 -4.71
N ARG A 94 -3.72 14.70 -5.38
CA ARG A 94 -3.14 14.09 -6.58
C ARG A 94 -4.21 13.43 -7.44
N GLU A 95 -3.93 13.38 -8.74
CA GLU A 95 -4.68 12.63 -9.74
C GLU A 95 -4.27 11.15 -9.75
N LEU A 96 -5.07 10.34 -10.42
CA LEU A 96 -4.78 8.92 -10.63
C LEU A 96 -3.61 8.77 -11.59
N GLU A 97 -2.58 8.09 -11.13
CA GLU A 97 -1.35 7.90 -11.86
C GLU A 97 -0.69 6.62 -11.37
N PHE A 98 -0.22 5.79 -12.30
CA PHE A 98 0.48 4.56 -11.96
C PHE A 98 1.84 4.89 -11.32
N PRO A 99 2.29 4.14 -10.29
CA PRO A 99 3.54 4.44 -9.63
C PRO A 99 4.75 4.17 -10.54
N ALA A 100 5.88 4.78 -10.18
CA ALA A 100 7.15 4.43 -10.79
C ALA A 100 7.51 2.95 -10.54
N HIS A 101 8.20 2.33 -11.50
CA HIS A 101 8.58 0.91 -11.47
C HIS A 101 9.25 0.49 -10.15
N GLY A 102 10.28 1.21 -9.70
CA GLY A 102 10.97 0.87 -8.45
C GLY A 102 10.13 1.06 -7.18
N TYR A 103 9.09 1.90 -7.21
CA TYR A 103 8.15 2.01 -6.09
C TYR A 103 7.28 0.75 -6.02
N LEU A 104 6.75 0.31 -7.17
CA LEU A 104 5.93 -0.90 -7.26
C LEU A 104 6.75 -2.15 -6.90
N GLU A 105 7.97 -2.27 -7.42
CA GLU A 105 8.93 -3.31 -7.04
C GLU A 105 9.12 -3.38 -5.51
N GLY A 106 9.33 -2.22 -4.87
CA GLY A 106 9.48 -2.13 -3.42
C GLY A 106 8.23 -2.60 -2.65
N MET A 107 7.02 -2.38 -3.18
CA MET A 107 5.79 -2.91 -2.61
C MET A 107 5.70 -4.43 -2.75
N LEU A 108 6.02 -4.99 -3.92
CA LEU A 108 5.94 -6.44 -4.16
C LEU A 108 6.92 -7.20 -3.25
N VAL A 109 8.17 -6.73 -3.14
CA VAL A 109 9.14 -7.25 -2.17
C VAL A 109 8.63 -7.11 -0.74
N GLY A 110 7.88 -6.04 -0.45
CA GLY A 110 7.19 -5.87 0.82
C GLY A 110 6.15 -6.95 1.09
N MET A 111 5.32 -7.28 0.10
CA MET A 111 4.32 -8.35 0.20
C MET A 111 4.99 -9.70 0.50
N GLU A 112 6.07 -10.04 -0.20
CA GLU A 112 6.81 -11.29 0.06
C GLU A 112 7.36 -11.37 1.49
N HIS A 113 7.84 -10.26 2.05
CA HIS A 113 8.29 -10.26 3.44
C HIS A 113 7.16 -10.63 4.43
N PHE A 114 5.90 -10.40 4.07
CA PHE A 114 4.71 -10.78 4.83
C PHE A 114 4.13 -12.13 4.38
N GLU A 115 4.87 -12.91 3.58
CA GLU A 115 4.43 -14.21 3.04
C GLU A 115 3.16 -14.12 2.17
N LEU A 116 2.92 -12.94 1.60
CA LEU A 116 1.82 -12.69 0.66
C LEU A 116 2.30 -12.95 -0.76
N SER A 117 1.48 -13.67 -1.55
CA SER A 117 1.66 -13.76 -3.01
C SER A 117 1.49 -12.36 -3.61
N PRO A 118 2.54 -11.73 -4.16
CA PRO A 118 2.46 -10.32 -4.52
C PRO A 118 1.42 -10.03 -5.61
N ILE A 119 1.29 -10.93 -6.58
CA ILE A 119 0.38 -10.76 -7.72
C ILE A 119 -1.07 -11.00 -7.31
N GLU A 120 -1.34 -12.08 -6.58
CA GLU A 120 -2.69 -12.37 -6.08
C GLU A 120 -3.17 -11.26 -5.14
N THR A 121 -2.29 -10.82 -4.23
CA THR A 121 -2.59 -9.74 -3.26
C THR A 121 -2.85 -8.43 -3.97
N LEU A 122 -2.02 -8.05 -4.93
CA LEU A 122 -2.19 -6.79 -5.65
C LEU A 122 -3.47 -6.81 -6.50
N ASN A 123 -3.78 -7.91 -7.18
CA ASN A 123 -5.02 -8.08 -7.94
C ASN A 123 -6.26 -8.00 -7.05
N GLN A 124 -6.23 -8.62 -5.87
CA GLN A 124 -7.32 -8.56 -4.90
C GLN A 124 -7.49 -7.13 -4.34
N ASN A 125 -6.40 -6.49 -3.93
CA ASN A 125 -6.38 -5.14 -3.37
C ASN A 125 -6.87 -4.08 -4.37
N LEU A 126 -6.42 -4.14 -5.62
CA LEU A 126 -6.83 -3.22 -6.67
C LEU A 126 -8.29 -3.44 -7.10
N GLY A 127 -8.81 -4.65 -6.91
CA GLY A 127 -10.12 -5.07 -7.39
C GLY A 127 -10.27 -4.92 -8.91
N ASN A 128 -11.51 -4.84 -9.39
CA ASN A 128 -11.74 -4.26 -10.71
C ASN A 128 -11.59 -2.74 -10.56
N PRO A 129 -10.68 -2.08 -11.32
CA PRO A 129 -10.45 -0.66 -11.16
C PRO A 129 -11.79 0.09 -11.34
N PRO A 130 -12.17 1.04 -10.46
CA PRO A 130 -13.47 1.70 -10.54
C PRO A 130 -13.58 2.66 -11.74
N ILE A 131 -12.59 2.71 -12.63
CA ILE A 131 -12.34 3.90 -13.45
C ILE A 131 -12.08 3.52 -14.90
N GLN A 132 -13.09 3.85 -15.71
CA GLN A 132 -13.05 3.99 -17.16
C GLN A 132 -12.27 5.25 -17.60
N ASN A 133 -11.07 5.51 -17.06
CA ASN A 133 -10.24 6.61 -17.55
C ASN A 133 -9.31 6.11 -18.66
N ARG A 134 -9.39 6.72 -19.83
CA ARG A 134 -8.70 6.26 -21.06
C ARG A 134 -7.17 6.26 -20.97
N SER A 135 -6.58 6.88 -19.94
CA SER A 135 -5.14 7.10 -19.79
C SER A 135 -4.38 5.97 -19.11
N VAL A 136 -5.01 5.18 -18.23
CA VAL A 136 -4.37 4.01 -17.58
C VAL A 136 -5.34 2.85 -17.73
N ARG A 137 -5.23 2.15 -18.85
CA ARG A 137 -6.09 1.01 -19.13
C ARG A 137 -5.65 -0.17 -18.24
N LYS A 138 -6.62 -0.98 -17.79
CA LYS A 138 -6.40 -2.16 -16.91
C LYS A 138 -5.32 -3.12 -17.46
N ASP A 139 -5.26 -3.26 -18.79
CA ASP A 139 -4.22 -4.03 -19.49
C ASP A 139 -2.80 -3.50 -19.21
N GLN A 140 -2.57 -2.19 -19.14
CA GLN A 140 -1.24 -1.64 -18.82
C GLN A 140 -0.81 -1.89 -17.38
N VAL A 141 -1.76 -1.87 -16.43
CA VAL A 141 -1.48 -2.17 -15.03
C VAL A 141 -1.12 -3.64 -14.88
N GLU A 142 -1.96 -4.53 -15.42
CA GLU A 142 -1.71 -5.98 -15.41
C GLU A 142 -0.39 -6.33 -16.11
N VAL A 143 -0.11 -5.75 -17.28
CA VAL A 143 1.16 -5.96 -18.00
C VAL A 143 2.35 -5.43 -17.21
N SER A 144 2.24 -4.27 -16.54
CA SER A 144 3.34 -3.74 -15.73
C SER A 144 3.62 -4.60 -14.51
N ILE A 145 2.57 -5.07 -13.83
CA ILE A 145 2.67 -6.00 -12.69
C ILE A 145 3.32 -7.30 -13.14
N GLN A 146 2.85 -7.86 -14.26
CA GLN A 146 3.37 -9.07 -14.88
C GLN A 146 4.86 -8.97 -15.20
N LEU A 147 5.27 -7.89 -15.89
CA LEU A 147 6.67 -7.66 -16.25
C LEU A 147 7.57 -7.48 -15.03
N ILE A 148 7.10 -6.81 -13.98
CA ILE A 148 7.85 -6.66 -12.73
C ILE A 148 7.98 -8.02 -12.03
N ALA A 149 6.90 -8.79 -11.94
CA ALA A 149 6.90 -10.11 -11.35
C ALA A 149 7.91 -11.04 -12.03
N GLU A 150 7.88 -11.06 -13.36
CA GLU A 150 8.84 -11.82 -14.18
C GLU A 150 10.28 -11.36 -13.95
N SER A 151 10.53 -10.05 -13.87
CA SER A 151 11.87 -9.50 -13.62
C SER A 151 12.42 -9.85 -12.23
N LEU A 152 11.53 -10.05 -11.27
CA LEU A 152 11.83 -10.43 -9.89
C LEU A 152 11.88 -11.95 -9.69
N GLY A 153 11.50 -12.74 -10.70
CA GLY A 153 11.39 -14.20 -10.60
C GLY A 153 10.24 -14.66 -9.69
N LEU A 154 9.21 -13.85 -9.53
CA LEU A 154 8.01 -14.18 -8.75
C LEU A 154 7.14 -15.15 -9.55
N GLU A 155 6.62 -16.19 -8.89
CA GLU A 155 5.62 -17.07 -9.50
C GLU A 155 4.29 -16.31 -9.69
N LEU A 156 3.63 -16.60 -10.82
CA LEU A 156 2.43 -15.93 -11.32
C LEU A 156 1.17 -16.70 -11.00
#